data_AF-A0A4U7L597-F1
#
_entry.id   AF-A0A4U7L597-F1
#
_cell.length_a   1.000
_cell.length_b   1.000
_cell.length_c   1.000
_cell.angle_alpha   90.00
_cell.angle_beta   90.00
_cell.angle_gamma   90.00
#
_symmetry.space_group_name_H-M   'P 1'
#
loop_
_entity.id
_entity.type
_entity.pdbx_description
1 polymer ?
#
loop_
_entity_poly.entity_id
_entity_poly.type
_entity_poly.pdbx_seq_one_letter_code
_entity_poly.pdbx_strand_id
1 'polypeptide(L)'
;MPHKRAKHSDRVAKRFSLGQDLAPGADDGFFSEMPKGAMRILQGAKVQEAYREKLQAKKKAQQEALTKAKDKAKASDASAADTNNATAASQLTIRPGEKLRDFNARVEQAMASDVRASFRSATRSQINARKRERRKLRAAGIDPDADPESLEEQESARKAKADKAAALQASEPSSADLKRQRQAIQQTGEIKDFAKATQVKKINDVAQAPPTLTRAPRGESVQAKTRKARLMAKITGNDEDEAERKVKQAEMDRQKGRVPAKLGAAASSSSVAGKKRKSGAQAETASEPSMARQRVLEEERERAIKSYRQIKEKKIQANEAKRLKKV
;
A
#
# COMPACT_ATOMS: atom_id res chain seq x y z
N MET A 1 9.65 8.52 5.86
CA MET A 1 8.99 9.67 5.21
C MET A 1 9.05 9.45 3.71
N PRO A 2 8.05 9.85 2.91
CA PRO A 2 8.19 9.80 1.46
C PRO A 2 9.21 10.86 1.09
N HIS A 3 10.47 10.47 0.97
CA HIS A 3 11.50 11.36 0.45
C HIS A 3 11.13 11.65 -0.99
N LYS A 4 10.55 12.83 -1.23
CA LYS A 4 10.41 13.35 -2.58
C LYS A 4 11.82 13.43 -3.15
N ARG A 5 12.07 12.77 -4.27
CA ARG A 5 13.33 12.90 -5.00
C ARG A 5 13.54 14.38 -5.29
N ALA A 6 14.78 14.85 -5.21
CA ALA A 6 15.12 16.24 -5.55
C ALA A 6 14.62 16.58 -6.98
N LYS A 7 14.39 17.87 -7.25
CA LYS A 7 13.92 18.31 -8.55
C LYS A 7 14.89 17.86 -9.64
N HIS A 8 14.37 17.64 -10.85
CA HIS A 8 15.20 17.18 -11.98
C HIS A 8 16.36 18.14 -12.26
N SER A 9 16.11 19.46 -12.16
CA SER A 9 17.13 20.52 -12.23
C SER A 9 18.30 20.27 -11.29
N ASP A 10 18.01 20.02 -10.01
CA ASP A 10 19.02 19.88 -8.97
C ASP A 10 19.83 18.59 -9.18
N ARG A 11 19.21 17.56 -9.75
CA ARG A 11 19.89 16.30 -10.10
C ARG A 11 20.80 16.44 -11.31
N VAL A 12 20.36 17.18 -12.34
CA VAL A 12 21.17 17.48 -13.51
C VAL A 12 22.33 18.38 -13.13
N ALA A 13 22.09 19.44 -12.35
CA ALA A 13 23.13 20.32 -11.82
C ALA A 13 24.15 19.53 -10.98
N LYS A 14 23.70 18.62 -10.11
CA LYS A 14 24.60 17.72 -9.36
C LYS A 14 25.41 16.79 -10.25
N ARG A 15 24.79 16.20 -11.28
CA ARG A 15 25.50 15.35 -12.25
C ARG A 15 26.52 16.17 -13.05
N PHE A 16 26.19 17.41 -13.39
CA PHE A 16 27.09 18.32 -14.10
C PHE A 16 28.26 18.77 -13.21
N SER A 17 27.99 19.11 -11.94
CA SER A 17 29.04 19.49 -10.97
C SER A 17 29.95 18.33 -10.59
N LEU A 18 29.42 17.11 -10.60
CA LEU A 18 30.21 15.89 -10.36
C LEU A 18 31.12 15.54 -11.55
N GLY A 19 30.89 16.12 -12.74
CA GLY A 19 31.64 15.81 -13.95
C GLY A 19 31.17 14.51 -14.63
N GLN A 20 31.40 14.41 -15.94
CA GLN A 20 31.14 13.18 -16.70
C GLN A 20 32.31 12.20 -16.67
N ASP A 21 33.44 12.60 -16.09
CA ASP A 21 34.72 11.89 -16.16
C ASP A 21 35.24 11.54 -14.76
N LEU A 22 34.33 11.14 -13.87
CA LEU A 22 34.72 10.48 -12.64
C LEU A 22 35.14 9.05 -13.00
N ALA A 23 36.37 8.68 -12.65
CA ALA A 23 36.79 7.28 -12.70
C ALA A 23 35.71 6.42 -12.00
N PRO A 24 35.36 5.24 -12.56
CA PRO A 24 34.40 4.34 -11.93
C PRO A 24 34.75 4.20 -10.45
N GLY A 25 33.77 4.46 -9.59
CA GLY A 25 34.01 4.50 -8.16
C GLY A 25 34.55 3.15 -7.69
N ALA A 26 35.22 3.10 -6.54
CA ALA A 26 35.65 1.82 -5.95
C ALA A 26 34.48 0.83 -5.71
N ASP A 27 33.23 1.30 -5.78
CA ASP A 27 32.00 0.50 -5.74
C ASP A 27 31.58 -0.12 -7.09
N ASP A 28 32.18 0.31 -8.21
CA ASP A 28 31.86 -0.15 -9.57
C ASP A 28 32.70 -1.37 -10.01
N GLY A 29 33.74 -1.74 -9.24
CA GLY A 29 34.58 -2.90 -9.53
C GLY A 29 34.00 -4.19 -8.91
N PHE A 30 33.67 -5.17 -9.76
CA PHE A 30 33.26 -6.55 -9.43
C PHE A 30 31.86 -6.74 -8.82
N PHE A 31 31.40 -5.90 -7.89
CA PHE A 31 30.09 -6.08 -7.23
C PHE A 31 28.90 -5.47 -7.99
N SER A 32 29.17 -4.55 -8.93
CA SER A 32 28.16 -3.85 -9.75
C SER A 32 27.54 -4.76 -10.82
N GLU A 33 28.32 -5.68 -11.37
CA GLU A 33 27.92 -6.64 -12.41
C GLU A 33 27.26 -7.91 -11.82
N MET A 34 27.45 -8.12 -10.52
CA MET A 34 26.90 -9.27 -9.82
C MET A 34 25.36 -9.13 -9.66
N PRO A 35 24.57 -10.18 -9.96
CA PRO A 35 23.14 -10.14 -9.75
C PRO A 35 22.80 -9.76 -8.31
N LYS A 36 21.83 -8.86 -8.10
CA LYS A 36 21.39 -8.41 -6.76
C LYS A 36 21.09 -9.55 -5.79
N GLY A 37 20.66 -10.70 -6.31
CA GLY A 37 20.46 -11.93 -5.53
C GLY A 37 21.77 -12.47 -4.95
N ALA A 38 22.82 -12.58 -5.77
CA ALA A 38 24.15 -13.00 -5.34
C ALA A 38 24.78 -11.99 -4.36
N MET A 39 24.62 -10.69 -4.62
CA MET A 39 25.08 -9.64 -3.69
C MET A 39 24.43 -9.80 -2.31
N ARG A 40 23.12 -10.09 -2.25
CA ARG A 40 22.42 -10.26 -0.98
C ARG A 40 22.88 -11.50 -0.22
N ILE A 41 23.34 -12.54 -0.91
CA ILE A 41 23.89 -13.75 -0.30
C ILE A 41 25.31 -13.49 0.23
N LEU A 42 26.19 -12.95 -0.61
CA LEU A 42 27.59 -12.68 -0.25
C LEU A 42 27.73 -11.58 0.82
N GLN A 43 26.88 -10.55 0.78
CA GLN A 43 26.84 -9.49 1.79
C GLN A 43 25.83 -9.78 2.91
N GLY A 44 25.29 -11.00 3.01
CA GLY A 44 24.20 -11.34 3.93
C GLY A 44 24.52 -11.02 5.39
N ALA A 45 25.75 -11.31 5.83
CA ALA A 45 26.23 -10.99 7.19
C ALA A 45 26.24 -9.46 7.44
N LYS A 46 26.86 -8.68 6.55
CA LYS A 46 26.91 -7.22 6.64
C LYS A 46 25.51 -6.58 6.64
N VAL A 47 24.60 -7.11 5.81
CA VAL A 47 23.20 -6.64 5.76
C VAL A 47 22.46 -6.94 7.07
N GLN A 48 22.70 -8.10 7.69
CA GLN A 48 22.11 -8.45 8.97
C GLN A 48 22.69 -7.61 10.12
N GLU A 49 23.99 -7.34 10.12
CA GLU A 49 24.66 -6.47 11.09
C GLU A 49 24.14 -5.04 10.99
N ALA A 50 24.15 -4.45 9.79
CA ALA A 50 23.60 -3.11 9.57
C ALA A 50 22.12 -3.01 9.97
N TYR A 51 21.35 -4.08 9.80
CA TYR A 51 19.95 -4.13 10.24
C TYR A 51 19.84 -4.16 11.77
N ARG A 52 20.67 -4.95 12.46
CA ARG A 52 20.73 -5.01 13.92
C ARG A 52 21.19 -3.69 14.52
N GLU A 53 22.24 -3.08 13.98
CA GLU A 53 22.71 -1.74 14.36
C GLU A 53 21.63 -0.69 14.17
N LYS A 54 20.92 -0.70 13.04
CA LYS A 54 19.81 0.22 12.80
C LYS A 54 18.65 0.01 13.78
N LEU A 55 18.40 -1.23 14.18
CA LEU A 55 17.39 -1.53 15.21
C LEU A 55 17.83 -1.02 16.59
N GLN A 56 19.10 -1.22 16.94
CA GLN A 56 19.69 -0.73 18.19
C GLN A 56 19.73 0.79 18.23
N ALA A 57 20.17 1.45 17.16
CA ALA A 57 20.17 2.91 17.03
C ALA A 57 18.75 3.48 17.13
N LYS A 58 17.74 2.82 16.55
CA LYS A 58 16.34 3.21 16.73
C LYS A 58 15.86 3.04 18.18
N LYS A 59 16.22 1.95 18.85
CA LYS A 59 15.88 1.72 20.26
C LYS A 59 16.55 2.77 21.15
N LYS A 60 17.85 3.03 20.96
CA LYS A 60 18.61 4.08 21.65
C LYS A 60 18.02 5.46 21.39
N ALA A 61 17.71 5.81 20.14
CA ALA A 61 17.08 7.09 19.81
C ALA A 61 15.67 7.24 20.41
N GLN A 62 14.89 6.16 20.51
CA GLN A 62 13.59 6.17 21.19
C GLN A 62 13.75 6.34 22.70
N GLN A 63 14.72 5.68 23.32
CA GLN A 63 15.03 5.82 24.74
C GLN A 63 15.58 7.21 25.07
N GLU A 64 16.48 7.75 24.23
CA GLU A 64 16.94 9.13 24.32
C GLU A 64 15.81 10.13 24.11
N ALA A 65 14.89 9.88 23.18
CA ALA A 65 13.73 10.75 22.99
C ALA A 65 12.77 10.69 24.18
N LEU A 66 12.61 9.54 24.84
CA LEU A 66 11.78 9.39 26.04
C LEU A 66 12.43 10.03 27.28
N THR A 67 13.74 9.90 27.44
CA THR A 67 14.49 10.54 28.53
C THR A 67 14.61 12.05 28.31
N LYS A 68 14.96 12.50 27.10
CA LYS A 68 14.89 13.92 26.73
C LYS A 68 13.47 14.48 26.80
N ALA A 69 12.41 13.71 26.55
CA ALA A 69 11.04 14.20 26.76
C ALA A 69 10.69 14.32 28.25
N LYS A 70 11.27 13.50 29.12
CA LYS A 70 11.07 13.58 30.59
C LYS A 70 11.89 14.72 31.22
N ASP A 71 13.10 14.95 30.73
CA ASP A 71 13.93 16.09 31.15
C ASP A 71 13.47 17.40 30.52
N LYS A 72 12.96 17.36 29.27
CA LYS A 72 12.35 18.52 28.62
C LYS A 72 10.94 18.79 29.15
N ALA A 73 10.19 17.83 29.69
CA ALA A 73 8.98 18.12 30.47
C ALA A 73 9.28 18.82 31.80
N LYS A 74 10.53 18.77 32.30
CA LYS A 74 10.98 19.52 33.48
C LYS A 74 11.76 20.81 33.14
N ALA A 75 12.21 20.97 31.90
CA ALA A 75 12.96 22.13 31.41
C ALA A 75 12.24 23.00 30.35
N SER A 76 11.12 22.54 29.78
CA SER A 76 10.28 23.29 28.82
C SER A 76 9.07 23.95 29.46
N ASP A 77 9.05 24.08 30.79
CA ASP A 77 8.27 25.11 31.46
C ASP A 77 9.04 26.45 31.54
N ALA A 78 10.24 26.53 30.92
CA ALA A 78 11.12 27.68 31.10
C ALA A 78 11.86 28.22 29.85
N SER A 79 11.70 27.69 28.63
CA SER A 79 12.33 28.37 27.49
C SER A 79 11.71 28.14 26.10
N ALA A 80 11.27 29.29 25.54
CA ALA A 80 11.37 29.65 24.13
C ALA A 80 10.40 29.01 23.13
N ALA A 81 9.10 29.12 23.39
CA ALA A 81 8.08 29.54 22.41
C ALA A 81 6.79 29.86 23.19
N ASP A 82 6.11 30.96 22.89
CA ASP A 82 4.74 31.33 23.35
C ASP A 82 4.50 32.08 24.67
N THR A 83 5.51 32.51 25.43
CA THR A 83 5.29 33.34 26.63
C THR A 83 4.70 34.74 26.36
N ASN A 84 4.73 35.23 25.11
CA ASN A 84 4.10 36.51 24.74
C ASN A 84 2.62 36.38 24.35
N ASN A 85 2.08 35.17 24.11
CA ASN A 85 0.69 35.00 23.67
C ASN A 85 -0.21 34.48 24.80
N ALA A 86 0.33 33.65 25.71
CA ALA A 86 -0.40 33.17 26.88
C ALA A 86 -0.74 34.29 27.89
N THR A 87 0.13 35.30 28.02
CA THR A 87 -0.09 36.50 28.85
C THR A 87 -1.07 37.49 28.21
N ALA A 88 -1.12 37.56 26.87
CA ALA A 88 -2.10 38.37 26.14
C ALA A 88 -3.52 37.75 26.18
N ALA A 89 -3.61 36.41 26.19
CA ALA A 89 -4.88 35.70 26.31
C ALA A 89 -5.50 35.78 27.73
N SER A 90 -4.67 35.86 28.78
CA SER A 90 -5.13 35.96 30.18
C SER A 90 -5.59 37.37 30.59
N GLN A 91 -5.39 38.39 29.74
CA GLN A 91 -5.83 39.77 29.95
C GLN A 91 -6.73 40.29 28.82
N LEU A 92 -7.60 39.43 28.26
CA LEU A 92 -8.67 39.90 27.38
C LEU A 92 -9.79 40.54 28.22
N THR A 93 -9.59 41.79 28.60
CA THR A 93 -10.63 42.67 29.15
C THR A 93 -11.17 43.59 28.05
N ILE A 94 -12.41 44.06 28.24
CA ILE A 94 -13.03 45.06 27.37
C ILE A 94 -12.24 46.35 27.54
N ARG A 95 -11.69 46.90 26.46
CA ARG A 95 -10.97 48.18 26.52
C ARG A 95 -12.01 49.31 26.67
N PRO A 96 -11.68 50.40 27.40
CA PRO A 96 -12.59 51.54 27.52
C PRO A 96 -12.95 52.08 26.12
N GLY A 97 -14.25 52.20 25.83
CA GLY A 97 -14.78 52.65 24.54
C GLY A 97 -14.90 51.58 23.44
N GLU A 98 -14.45 50.34 23.69
CA GLU A 98 -14.61 49.22 22.74
C GLU A 98 -16.04 48.64 22.81
N LYS A 99 -16.63 48.36 21.65
CA LYS A 99 -17.92 47.67 21.58
C LYS A 99 -17.74 46.17 21.87
N LEU A 100 -18.76 45.54 22.45
CA LEU A 100 -18.75 44.10 22.77
C LEU A 100 -18.41 43.20 21.55
N ARG A 101 -18.82 43.63 20.35
CA ARG A 101 -18.53 42.92 19.10
C ARG A 101 -17.04 42.86 18.78
N ASP A 102 -16.32 43.95 19.01
CA ASP A 102 -14.88 44.04 18.70
C ASP A 102 -14.07 43.25 19.74
N PHE A 103 -14.50 43.30 21.01
CA PHE A 103 -13.96 42.45 22.06
C PHE A 103 -14.09 40.96 21.71
N ASN A 104 -15.28 40.51 21.30
CA ASN A 104 -15.50 39.12 20.89
C ASN A 104 -14.62 38.73 19.69
N ALA A 105 -14.47 39.59 18.69
CA ALA A 105 -13.59 39.32 17.55
C ALA A 105 -12.12 39.16 17.96
N ARG A 106 -11.66 39.96 18.92
CA ARG A 106 -10.29 39.90 19.47
C ARG A 106 -10.08 38.65 20.33
N VAL A 107 -11.07 38.26 21.12
CA VAL A 107 -11.09 36.99 21.86
C VAL A 107 -11.02 35.80 20.90
N GLU A 108 -11.85 35.79 19.85
CA GLU A 108 -11.84 34.74 18.84
C GLU A 108 -10.50 34.65 18.12
N GLN A 109 -9.89 35.77 17.75
CA GLN A 109 -8.57 35.79 17.10
C GLN A 109 -7.46 35.30 18.03
N ALA A 110 -7.46 35.72 19.29
CA ALA A 110 -6.48 35.29 20.29
C ALA A 110 -6.58 33.78 20.56
N MET A 111 -7.81 33.23 20.66
CA MET A 111 -8.03 31.81 20.89
C MET A 111 -8.00 30.97 19.59
N ALA A 112 -8.00 31.58 18.40
CA ALA A 112 -8.11 30.87 17.14
C ALA A 112 -6.96 29.87 16.91
N SER A 113 -5.73 30.21 17.36
CA SER A 113 -4.59 29.29 17.26
C SER A 113 -4.82 28.02 18.06
N ASP A 114 -5.29 28.15 19.30
CA ASP A 114 -5.41 27.07 20.26
C ASP A 114 -6.60 26.18 19.93
N VAL A 115 -7.71 26.79 19.51
CA VAL A 115 -8.87 26.09 18.97
C VAL A 115 -8.46 25.30 17.73
N ARG A 116 -7.75 25.91 16.76
CA ARG A 116 -7.25 25.21 15.57
C ARG A 116 -6.25 24.12 15.91
N ALA A 117 -5.37 24.33 16.89
CA ALA A 117 -4.40 23.34 17.34
C ALA A 117 -5.09 22.13 17.98
N SER A 118 -6.09 22.37 18.83
CA SER A 118 -6.91 21.35 19.46
C SER A 118 -7.72 20.54 18.45
N PHE A 119 -8.36 21.20 17.48
CA PHE A 119 -9.03 20.49 16.39
C PHE A 119 -8.06 19.66 15.56
N ARG A 120 -6.91 20.22 15.16
CA ARG A 120 -5.89 19.49 14.39
C ARG A 120 -5.35 18.29 15.16
N SER A 121 -5.08 18.40 16.46
CA SER A 121 -4.54 17.31 17.28
C SER A 121 -5.59 16.19 17.45
N ALA A 122 -6.85 16.54 17.73
CA ALA A 122 -7.96 15.60 17.84
C ALA A 122 -8.20 14.86 16.50
N THR A 123 -8.29 15.59 15.40
CA THR A 123 -8.48 14.98 14.07
C THR A 123 -7.29 14.11 13.68
N ARG A 124 -6.05 14.55 13.95
CA ARG A 124 -4.84 13.76 13.63
C ARG A 124 -4.75 12.49 14.46
N SER A 125 -5.18 12.51 15.72
CA SER A 125 -5.28 11.32 16.57
C SER A 125 -6.25 10.30 15.98
N GLN A 126 -7.46 10.73 15.61
CA GLN A 126 -8.46 9.87 14.98
C GLN A 126 -7.99 9.31 13.63
N ILE A 127 -7.36 10.13 12.78
CA ILE A 127 -6.80 9.67 11.50
C ILE A 127 -5.71 8.62 11.74
N ASN A 128 -4.83 8.84 12.73
CA ASN A 128 -3.78 7.89 13.05
C ASN A 128 -4.34 6.58 13.63
N ALA A 129 -5.39 6.65 14.46
CA ALA A 129 -6.10 5.48 14.97
C ALA A 129 -6.70 4.66 13.81
N ARG A 130 -7.49 5.30 12.94
CA ARG A 130 -8.05 4.65 11.73
C ARG A 130 -6.97 4.06 10.84
N LYS A 131 -5.85 4.76 10.64
CA LYS A 131 -4.72 4.24 9.85
C LYS A 131 -4.06 3.02 10.49
N ARG A 132 -3.99 2.96 11.82
CA ARG A 132 -3.50 1.78 12.55
C ARG A 132 -4.47 0.61 12.39
N GLU A 133 -5.77 0.85 12.53
CA GLU A 133 -6.81 -0.16 12.28
C GLU A 133 -6.75 -0.69 10.84
N ARG A 134 -6.68 0.20 9.85
CA ARG A 134 -6.54 -0.15 8.43
C ARG A 134 -5.32 -1.04 8.16
N ARG A 135 -4.22 -0.79 8.86
CA ARG A 135 -3.01 -1.62 8.78
C ARG A 135 -3.18 -2.97 9.45
N LYS A 136 -3.86 -3.03 10.60
CA LYS A 136 -4.18 -4.30 11.28
C LYS A 136 -5.08 -5.17 10.39
N LEU A 137 -6.12 -4.59 9.80
CA LEU A 137 -7.01 -5.27 8.85
C LEU A 137 -6.25 -5.81 7.65
N ARG A 138 -5.39 -4.98 7.03
CA ARG A 138 -4.55 -5.43 5.91
C ARG A 138 -3.52 -6.49 6.31
N ALA A 139 -2.97 -6.43 7.51
CA ALA A 139 -2.09 -7.48 8.02
C ALA A 139 -2.84 -8.80 8.23
N ALA A 140 -4.12 -8.73 8.63
CA ALA A 140 -5.05 -9.86 8.61
C ALA A 140 -5.57 -10.20 7.20
N GLY A 141 -5.03 -9.58 6.14
CA GLY A 141 -5.42 -9.76 4.75
C GLY A 141 -6.74 -9.09 4.34
N ILE A 142 -7.48 -8.49 5.27
CA ILE A 142 -8.78 -7.86 5.03
C ILE A 142 -8.52 -6.49 4.42
N ASP A 143 -9.03 -6.22 3.22
CA ASP A 143 -8.97 -4.87 2.66
C ASP A 143 -10.18 -4.06 3.13
N PRO A 144 -10.00 -3.06 4.00
CA PRO A 144 -11.10 -2.31 4.62
C PRO A 144 -11.86 -1.37 3.68
N ASP A 145 -11.44 -1.29 2.41
CA ASP A 145 -12.12 -0.51 1.37
C ASP A 145 -12.84 -1.43 0.36
N ALA A 146 -12.84 -2.76 0.59
CA ALA A 146 -13.51 -3.71 -0.28
C ALA A 146 -15.01 -3.74 0.02
N ASP A 147 -15.84 -3.79 -1.03
CA ASP A 147 -17.29 -3.87 -0.91
C ASP A 147 -17.71 -5.12 -0.10
N PRO A 148 -18.78 -5.04 0.71
CA PRO A 148 -19.17 -6.09 1.64
C PRO A 148 -19.41 -7.45 0.97
N GLU A 149 -19.90 -7.49 -0.27
CA GLU A 149 -20.06 -8.75 -1.04
C GLU A 149 -18.72 -9.44 -1.33
N SER A 150 -17.65 -8.67 -1.54
CA SER A 150 -16.32 -9.23 -1.82
C SER A 150 -15.60 -9.77 -0.58
N LEU A 151 -16.08 -9.43 0.62
CA LEU A 151 -15.52 -9.95 1.88
C LEU A 151 -15.90 -11.42 2.07
N GLU A 152 -17.12 -11.83 1.71
CA GLU A 152 -17.57 -13.23 1.82
C GLU A 152 -16.79 -14.16 0.90
N GLU A 153 -16.51 -13.72 -0.33
CA GLU A 153 -15.65 -14.44 -1.28
C GLU A 153 -14.21 -14.57 -0.76
N GLN A 154 -13.68 -13.52 -0.12
CA GLN A 154 -12.36 -13.57 0.48
C GLN A 154 -12.29 -14.50 1.70
N GLU A 155 -13.34 -14.53 2.52
CA GLU A 155 -13.41 -15.42 3.68
C GLU A 155 -13.52 -16.88 3.28
N SER A 156 -14.35 -17.20 2.29
CA SER A 156 -14.45 -18.56 1.74
C SER A 156 -13.13 -19.01 1.11
N ALA A 157 -12.45 -18.14 0.35
CA ALA A 157 -11.14 -18.44 -0.20
C ALA A 157 -10.05 -18.66 0.87
N ARG A 158 -10.17 -18.00 2.03
CA ARG A 158 -9.25 -18.22 3.17
C ARG A 158 -9.54 -19.52 3.88
N LYS A 159 -10.81 -19.85 4.13
CA LYS A 159 -11.21 -21.14 4.71
C LYS A 159 -10.72 -22.29 3.83
N ALA A 160 -10.98 -22.23 2.52
CA ALA A 160 -10.48 -23.23 1.57
C ALA A 160 -8.95 -23.37 1.56
N LYS A 161 -8.20 -22.27 1.72
CA LYS A 161 -6.73 -22.32 1.85
C LYS A 161 -6.27 -22.91 3.18
N ALA A 162 -6.95 -22.57 4.28
CA ALA A 162 -6.67 -23.12 5.60
C ALA A 162 -6.96 -24.62 5.63
N ASP A 163 -8.09 -25.05 5.08
CA ASP A 163 -8.47 -26.46 4.98
C ASP A 163 -7.50 -27.24 4.08
N LYS A 164 -7.07 -26.65 2.96
CA LYS A 164 -6.04 -27.25 2.10
C LYS A 164 -4.68 -27.36 2.80
N ALA A 165 -4.30 -26.36 3.61
CA ALA A 165 -3.07 -26.40 4.39
C ALA A 165 -3.15 -27.45 5.51
N ALA A 166 -4.29 -27.56 6.19
CA ALA A 166 -4.55 -28.58 7.19
C ALA A 166 -4.54 -29.99 6.58
N ALA A 167 -5.13 -30.15 5.38
CA ALA A 167 -5.10 -31.41 4.65
C ALA A 167 -3.68 -31.81 4.23
N LEU A 168 -2.85 -30.85 3.79
CA LEU A 168 -1.44 -31.10 3.49
C LEU A 168 -0.67 -31.52 4.75
N GLN A 169 -0.88 -30.83 5.87
CA GLN A 169 -0.24 -31.20 7.15
C GLN A 169 -0.70 -32.57 7.66
N ALA A 170 -1.97 -32.94 7.46
CA ALA A 170 -2.47 -34.26 7.78
C ALA A 170 -1.90 -35.36 6.85
N SER A 171 -1.50 -34.99 5.62
CA SER A 171 -0.87 -35.91 4.66
C SER A 171 0.64 -36.06 4.84
N GLU A 172 1.29 -35.17 5.60
CA GLU A 172 2.70 -35.28 5.89
C GLU A 172 2.94 -36.43 6.88
N PRO A 173 3.84 -37.39 6.57
CA PRO A 173 4.11 -38.51 7.47
C PRO A 173 4.61 -37.98 8.80
N SER A 174 4.03 -38.49 9.89
CA SER A 174 4.40 -38.05 11.23
C SER A 174 5.89 -38.28 11.47
N SER A 175 6.50 -37.50 12.36
CA SER A 175 7.92 -37.69 12.72
C SER A 175 8.18 -39.11 13.27
N ALA A 176 7.16 -39.74 13.87
CA ALA A 176 7.21 -41.13 14.30
C ALA A 176 7.24 -42.11 13.12
N ASP A 177 6.48 -41.86 12.04
CA ASP A 177 6.51 -42.68 10.82
C ASP A 177 7.83 -42.53 10.08
N LEU A 178 8.38 -41.32 10.00
CA LEU A 178 9.72 -41.09 9.45
C LEU A 178 10.80 -41.81 10.27
N LYS A 179 10.64 -41.89 11.59
CA LYS A 179 11.54 -42.63 12.48
C LYS A 179 11.39 -44.15 12.28
N ARG A 180 10.16 -44.67 12.14
CA ARG A 180 9.90 -46.08 11.79
C ARG A 180 10.47 -46.42 10.42
N GLN A 181 10.31 -45.56 9.42
CA GLN A 181 10.94 -45.74 8.10
C GLN A 181 12.46 -45.80 8.20
N ARG A 182 13.10 -44.90 8.97
CA ARG A 182 14.56 -44.94 9.18
C ARG A 182 15.00 -46.23 9.88
N GLN A 183 14.27 -46.67 10.89
CA GLN A 183 14.58 -47.91 11.61
C GLN A 183 14.38 -49.14 10.72
N ALA A 184 13.33 -49.17 9.90
CA ALA A 184 13.11 -50.22 8.92
C ALA A 184 14.25 -50.30 7.91
N ILE A 185 14.69 -49.15 7.36
CA ILE A 185 15.84 -49.08 6.43
C ILE A 185 17.15 -49.55 7.11
N GLN A 186 17.34 -49.27 8.40
CA GLN A 186 18.52 -49.74 9.15
C GLN A 186 18.47 -51.24 9.46
N GLN A 187 17.29 -51.80 9.70
CA GLN A 187 17.12 -53.21 10.07
C GLN A 187 17.10 -54.15 8.86
N THR A 188 16.55 -53.73 7.72
CA THR A 188 16.48 -54.58 6.54
C THR A 188 17.81 -54.67 5.79
N GLY A 189 18.81 -53.83 6.09
CA GLY A 189 20.14 -53.89 5.47
C GLY A 189 20.17 -53.63 3.96
N GLU A 190 19.01 -53.56 3.31
CA GLU A 190 18.77 -52.94 2.02
C GLU A 190 18.97 -51.44 2.17
N ILE A 191 20.24 -51.04 2.30
CA ILE A 191 20.71 -49.85 1.63
C ILE A 191 20.19 -50.05 0.20
N LYS A 192 19.13 -49.33 -0.17
CA LYS A 192 18.87 -49.02 -1.58
C LYS A 192 20.12 -48.26 -1.99
N ASP A 193 21.16 -49.03 -2.31
CA ASP A 193 22.32 -48.59 -3.03
C ASP A 193 21.68 -47.92 -4.23
N PHE A 194 21.66 -46.59 -4.22
CA PHE A 194 21.42 -45.83 -5.42
C PHE A 194 22.45 -46.40 -6.38
N ALA A 195 22.00 -47.28 -7.29
CA ALA A 195 22.88 -48.06 -8.14
C ALA A 195 23.91 -47.08 -8.67
N LYS A 196 25.16 -47.27 -8.23
CA LYS A 196 26.26 -46.34 -8.45
C LYS A 196 26.19 -46.01 -9.93
N ALA A 197 25.84 -44.76 -10.28
CA ALA A 197 25.47 -44.45 -11.65
C ALA A 197 26.64 -44.85 -12.56
N THR A 198 26.51 -45.98 -13.26
CA THR A 198 27.63 -46.62 -13.97
C THR A 198 28.09 -45.80 -15.17
N GLN A 199 27.35 -44.75 -15.51
CA GLN A 199 27.74 -43.70 -16.42
C GLN A 199 27.78 -42.36 -15.70
N VAL A 200 28.96 -41.99 -15.21
CA VAL A 200 29.32 -40.58 -15.03
C VAL A 200 29.44 -39.99 -16.43
N LYS A 201 28.33 -39.46 -16.97
CA LYS A 201 28.34 -38.74 -18.24
C LYS A 201 29.29 -37.55 -18.09
N LYS A 202 30.40 -37.55 -18.83
CA LYS A 202 31.34 -36.43 -18.86
C LYS A 202 30.57 -35.19 -19.31
N ILE A 203 30.88 -34.03 -18.75
CA ILE A 203 30.20 -32.75 -19.04
C ILE A 203 30.20 -32.43 -20.55
N ASN A 204 31.15 -33.00 -21.30
CA ASN A 204 31.30 -32.84 -22.74
C ASN A 204 30.51 -33.86 -23.59
N ASP A 205 29.91 -34.88 -22.96
CA ASP A 205 29.19 -35.98 -23.62
C ASP A 205 27.66 -35.81 -23.57
N VAL A 206 27.20 -34.78 -22.86
CA VAL A 206 25.89 -34.20 -23.11
C VAL A 206 26.06 -33.40 -24.40
N ALA A 207 25.79 -34.06 -25.53
CA ALA A 207 25.60 -33.38 -26.80
C ALA A 207 24.79 -32.12 -26.51
N GLN A 208 25.35 -30.97 -26.88
CA GLN A 208 24.65 -29.69 -26.89
C GLN A 208 23.50 -29.79 -27.88
N ALA A 209 22.44 -30.50 -27.53
CA ALA A 209 21.19 -30.42 -28.24
C ALA A 209 20.78 -28.95 -28.17
N PRO A 210 20.38 -28.35 -29.30
CA PRO A 210 19.67 -27.11 -29.39
C PRO A 210 18.97 -26.71 -28.09
N PRO A 211 19.37 -25.73 -27.26
CA PRO A 211 18.50 -25.39 -26.13
C PRO A 211 17.14 -25.03 -26.72
N THR A 212 16.14 -25.87 -26.47
CA THR A 212 14.80 -25.64 -27.00
C THR A 212 14.26 -24.41 -26.27
N LEU A 213 14.16 -23.29 -27.00
CA LEU A 213 13.65 -22.01 -26.47
C LEU A 213 12.14 -22.14 -26.22
N THR A 214 11.76 -22.90 -25.19
CA THR A 214 10.36 -23.12 -24.78
C THR A 214 9.75 -21.90 -24.09
N ARG A 215 10.53 -20.83 -23.89
CA ARG A 215 10.03 -19.54 -23.41
C ARG A 215 10.40 -18.42 -24.36
N ALA A 216 9.37 -17.86 -24.99
CA ALA A 216 9.46 -16.65 -25.80
C ALA A 216 10.08 -15.49 -24.99
N PRO A 217 10.89 -14.63 -25.64
CA PRO A 217 11.57 -13.52 -24.99
C PRO A 217 10.56 -12.59 -24.28
N ARG A 218 10.85 -12.26 -23.02
CA ARG A 218 10.07 -11.29 -22.23
C ARG A 218 10.09 -9.94 -22.95
N GLY A 219 8.93 -9.49 -23.43
CA GLY A 219 8.78 -8.23 -24.16
C GLY A 219 7.97 -8.35 -25.45
N GLU A 220 7.55 -9.56 -25.83
CA GLU A 220 6.74 -9.75 -27.03
C GLU A 220 5.42 -8.96 -26.94
N SER A 221 5.28 -7.97 -27.83
CA SER A 221 4.12 -7.09 -27.95
C SER A 221 2.86 -7.93 -28.23
N VAL A 222 1.68 -7.38 -27.94
CA VAL A 222 0.40 -8.05 -28.22
C VAL A 222 0.30 -8.43 -29.70
N GLN A 223 0.81 -7.57 -30.60
CA GLN A 223 0.85 -7.82 -32.03
C GLN A 223 1.76 -8.98 -32.43
N ALA A 224 2.90 -9.15 -31.77
CA ALA A 224 3.78 -10.29 -32.03
C ALA A 224 3.14 -11.61 -31.55
N LYS A 225 2.45 -11.59 -30.40
CA LYS A 225 1.71 -12.75 -29.90
C LYS A 225 0.54 -13.14 -30.81
N THR A 226 -0.20 -12.18 -31.37
CA THR A 226 -1.28 -12.47 -32.31
C THR A 226 -0.73 -13.04 -33.62
N ARG A 227 0.35 -12.46 -34.17
CA ARG A 227 1.02 -13.01 -35.37
C ARG A 227 1.52 -14.44 -35.15
N LYS A 228 2.12 -14.71 -33.99
CA LYS A 228 2.59 -16.04 -33.64
C LYS A 228 1.46 -17.05 -33.47
N ALA A 229 0.36 -16.66 -32.81
CA ALA A 229 -0.81 -17.50 -32.65
C ALA A 229 -1.48 -17.79 -34.00
N ARG A 230 -1.55 -16.80 -34.90
CA ARG A 230 -2.04 -16.96 -36.26
C ARG A 230 -1.18 -17.92 -37.10
N LEU A 231 0.14 -17.76 -37.04
CA LEU A 231 1.08 -18.68 -37.71
C LEU A 231 0.97 -20.11 -37.16
N MET A 232 0.83 -20.27 -35.85
CA MET A 232 0.60 -21.58 -35.24
C MET A 232 -0.74 -22.18 -35.67
N ALA A 233 -1.82 -21.40 -35.69
CA ALA A 233 -3.13 -21.85 -36.15
C ALA A 233 -3.09 -22.33 -37.61
N LYS A 234 -2.39 -21.58 -38.48
CA LYS A 234 -2.18 -21.93 -39.89
C LYS A 234 -1.40 -23.24 -40.06
N ILE A 235 -0.41 -23.51 -39.21
CA ILE A 235 0.36 -24.77 -39.24
C ILE A 235 -0.47 -25.94 -38.71
N THR A 236 -1.30 -25.71 -37.69
CA THR A 236 -2.13 -26.78 -37.09
C THR A 236 -3.47 -26.99 -37.79
N GLY A 237 -3.81 -26.19 -38.81
CA GLY A 237 -5.12 -26.24 -39.48
C GLY A 237 -6.29 -25.73 -38.63
N ASN A 238 -6.03 -24.92 -37.60
CA ASN A 238 -7.07 -24.29 -36.79
C ASN A 238 -7.43 -22.90 -37.35
N ASP A 239 -8.63 -22.41 -37.03
CA ASP A 239 -9.08 -21.09 -37.47
C ASP A 239 -8.21 -19.95 -36.93
N GLU A 240 -7.63 -19.19 -37.87
CA GLU A 240 -6.72 -18.07 -37.61
C GLU A 240 -7.36 -17.00 -36.71
N ASP A 241 -8.64 -16.69 -36.95
CA ASP A 241 -9.37 -15.63 -36.26
C ASP A 241 -9.71 -16.00 -34.81
N GLU A 242 -9.98 -17.27 -34.54
CA GLU A 242 -10.25 -17.74 -33.18
C GLU A 242 -8.99 -17.68 -32.31
N ALA A 243 -7.84 -18.03 -32.87
CA ALA A 243 -6.56 -17.96 -32.19
C ALA A 243 -6.20 -16.51 -31.82
N GLU A 244 -6.46 -15.54 -32.72
CA GLU A 244 -6.28 -14.12 -32.43
C GLU A 244 -7.20 -13.63 -31.30
N ARG A 245 -8.48 -14.01 -31.31
CA ARG A 245 -9.46 -13.64 -30.27
C ARG A 245 -9.04 -14.16 -28.89
N LYS A 246 -8.61 -15.43 -28.81
CA LYS A 246 -8.12 -16.06 -27.57
C LYS A 246 -6.91 -15.31 -26.99
N VAL A 247 -5.95 -14.90 -27.83
CA VAL A 247 -4.80 -14.11 -27.36
C VAL A 247 -5.21 -12.73 -26.86
N LYS A 248 -6.10 -12.03 -27.57
CA LYS A 248 -6.60 -10.71 -27.14
C LYS A 248 -7.38 -10.79 -25.83
N GLN A 249 -8.22 -11.80 -25.67
CA GLN A 249 -8.99 -12.03 -24.45
C GLN A 249 -8.09 -12.34 -23.25
N ALA A 250 -7.10 -13.22 -23.42
CA ALA A 250 -6.13 -13.54 -22.36
C ALA A 250 -5.26 -12.32 -21.97
N GLU A 251 -5.01 -11.39 -22.89
CA GLU A 251 -4.31 -10.14 -22.61
C GLU A 251 -5.19 -9.15 -21.83
N MET A 252 -6.46 -9.01 -22.24
CA MET A 252 -7.48 -8.24 -21.52
C MET A 252 -7.67 -8.74 -20.08
N ASP A 253 -7.76 -10.05 -19.88
CA ASP A 253 -7.93 -10.65 -18.54
C ASP A 253 -6.71 -10.40 -17.64
N ARG A 254 -5.50 -10.41 -18.21
CA ARG A 254 -4.27 -10.06 -17.48
C ARG A 254 -4.23 -8.58 -17.09
N GLN A 255 -4.78 -7.70 -17.91
CA GLN A 255 -4.82 -6.26 -17.63
C GLN A 255 -5.95 -5.88 -16.66
N LYS A 256 -7.09 -6.59 -16.69
CA LYS A 256 -8.26 -6.37 -15.84
C LYS A 256 -7.95 -6.40 -14.33
N GLY A 257 -6.89 -7.09 -13.92
CA GLY A 257 -6.44 -7.14 -12.52
C GLY A 257 -5.30 -6.19 -12.14
N ARG A 258 -4.74 -5.40 -13.09
CA ARG A 258 -3.47 -4.67 -12.86
C ARG A 258 -3.59 -3.16 -12.81
N VAL A 259 -4.64 -2.54 -13.35
CA VAL A 259 -4.84 -1.08 -13.30
C VAL A 259 -6.34 -0.76 -13.30
N PRO A 260 -6.85 0.14 -12.43
CA PRO A 260 -8.22 0.62 -12.56
C PRO A 260 -8.39 1.33 -13.91
N ALA A 261 -9.39 0.89 -14.69
CA ALA A 261 -9.71 1.39 -16.04
C ALA A 261 -9.87 2.92 -16.12
N LYS A 262 -10.10 3.58 -14.97
CA LYS A 262 -10.30 5.03 -14.85
C LYS A 262 -9.04 5.89 -15.11
N LEU A 263 -7.85 5.30 -15.25
CA LEU A 263 -6.62 6.02 -15.62
C LEU A 263 -6.20 5.84 -17.09
N GLY A 264 -6.81 4.91 -17.84
CA GLY A 264 -6.47 4.66 -19.25
C GLY A 264 -7.08 5.68 -20.23
N ALA A 265 -8.25 6.23 -19.91
CA ALA A 265 -8.96 7.18 -20.78
C ALA A 265 -8.34 8.59 -20.79
N ALA A 266 -7.46 8.92 -19.84
CA ALA A 266 -6.81 10.23 -19.76
C ALA A 266 -5.50 10.33 -20.56
N ALA A 267 -4.94 9.20 -21.04
CA ALA A 267 -3.65 9.18 -21.72
C ALA A 267 -3.76 9.24 -23.26
N SER A 268 -4.94 8.99 -23.84
CA SER A 268 -5.13 8.96 -25.30
C SER A 268 -5.70 10.25 -25.92
N SER A 269 -5.87 11.32 -25.15
CA SER A 269 -6.46 12.59 -25.63
C SER A 269 -5.51 13.78 -25.66
N SER A 270 -4.20 13.57 -25.52
CA SER A 270 -3.20 14.65 -25.51
C SER A 270 -2.34 14.71 -26.78
N SER A 271 -2.98 14.81 -27.95
CA SER A 271 -2.33 15.36 -29.13
C SER A 271 -3.38 15.91 -30.10
N VAL A 272 -3.51 17.24 -30.14
CA VAL A 272 -3.58 18.11 -31.33
C VAL A 272 -4.07 19.49 -30.88
N ALA A 273 -3.33 20.50 -31.32
CA ALA A 273 -3.48 21.91 -31.00
C ALA A 273 -4.79 22.52 -31.53
N GLY A 274 -5.29 23.57 -30.87
CA GLY A 274 -6.43 24.34 -31.37
C GLY A 274 -6.90 25.44 -30.43
N LYS A 275 -6.33 26.63 -30.59
CA LYS A 275 -6.65 27.87 -29.89
C LYS A 275 -7.98 28.45 -30.40
N LYS A 276 -9.05 28.53 -29.58
CA LYS A 276 -10.09 29.57 -29.70
C LYS A 276 -10.92 29.71 -28.41
N ARG A 277 -11.05 30.96 -27.97
CA ARG A 277 -11.92 31.44 -26.88
C ARG A 277 -13.39 31.25 -27.27
N LYS A 278 -14.29 31.11 -26.27
CA LYS A 278 -15.51 31.95 -26.05
C LYS A 278 -16.63 31.18 -25.30
N SER A 279 -16.96 31.72 -24.12
CA SER A 279 -18.24 31.76 -23.37
C SER A 279 -19.27 30.62 -23.47
N GLY A 280 -19.87 30.32 -22.31
CA GLY A 280 -21.32 30.14 -22.22
C GLY A 280 -21.75 28.86 -21.52
N ALA A 281 -22.34 29.05 -20.35
CA ALA A 281 -23.28 28.17 -19.65
C ALA A 281 -23.70 26.88 -20.40
N GLN A 282 -23.34 25.73 -19.84
CA GLN A 282 -24.14 24.52 -19.99
C GLN A 282 -24.47 23.98 -18.61
N ALA A 283 -25.77 23.96 -18.34
CA ALA A 283 -26.37 23.25 -17.24
C ALA A 283 -25.97 21.77 -17.34
N GLU A 284 -25.38 21.25 -16.27
CA GLU A 284 -25.17 19.83 -16.09
C GLU A 284 -26.53 19.14 -16.09
N THR A 285 -26.84 18.45 -17.20
CA THR A 285 -27.85 17.41 -17.16
C THR A 285 -27.32 16.33 -16.22
N ALA A 286 -27.93 16.26 -15.04
CA ALA A 286 -27.62 15.26 -14.03
C ALA A 286 -27.79 13.87 -14.66
N SER A 287 -26.67 13.27 -15.07
CA SER A 287 -26.60 11.88 -15.48
C SER A 287 -27.21 11.04 -14.35
N GLU A 288 -28.35 10.42 -14.64
CA GLU A 288 -29.06 9.58 -13.68
C GLU A 288 -28.09 8.52 -13.14
N PRO A 289 -27.91 8.42 -11.82
CA PRO A 289 -27.04 7.41 -11.24
C PRO A 289 -27.57 6.03 -11.59
N SER A 290 -26.68 5.13 -12.04
CA SER A 290 -26.95 3.70 -12.22
C SER A 290 -27.79 3.13 -11.06
N MET A 291 -28.76 2.25 -11.36
CA MET A 291 -29.68 1.65 -10.36
C MET A 291 -28.97 1.08 -9.12
N ALA A 292 -27.77 0.51 -9.29
CA ALA A 292 -26.96 0.04 -8.16
C ALA A 292 -26.51 1.18 -7.23
N ARG A 293 -26.12 2.33 -7.81
CA ARG A 293 -25.74 3.53 -7.07
C ARG A 293 -26.95 4.20 -6.40
N GLN A 294 -28.14 4.12 -7.00
CA GLN A 294 -29.37 4.61 -6.36
C GLN A 294 -29.68 3.85 -5.08
N ARG A 295 -29.56 2.51 -5.08
CA ARG A 295 -29.76 1.68 -3.87
C ARG A 295 -28.80 2.06 -2.74
N VAL A 296 -27.53 2.25 -3.05
CA VAL A 296 -26.52 2.67 -2.04
C VAL A 296 -26.87 4.05 -1.46
N LEU A 297 -27.28 5.00 -2.30
CA LEU A 297 -27.67 6.34 -1.85
C LEU A 297 -28.96 6.30 -1.01
N GLU A 298 -29.89 5.41 -1.33
CA GLU A 298 -31.11 5.19 -0.54
C GLU A 298 -30.80 4.57 0.83
N GLU A 299 -29.93 3.57 0.90
CA GLU A 299 -29.49 2.99 2.17
C GLU A 299 -28.77 4.02 3.07
N GLU A 300 -27.90 4.85 2.48
CA GLU A 300 -27.23 5.94 3.20
C GLU A 300 -28.25 6.98 3.71
N ARG A 301 -29.25 7.31 2.89
CA ARG A 301 -30.34 8.22 3.25
C ARG A 301 -31.17 7.67 4.42
N GLU A 302 -31.51 6.39 4.39
CA GLU A 302 -32.23 5.74 5.49
C GLU A 302 -31.42 5.71 6.79
N ARG A 303 -30.13 5.39 6.72
CA ARG A 303 -29.23 5.42 7.88
C ARG A 303 -29.14 6.83 8.47
N ALA A 304 -29.03 7.86 7.63
CA ALA A 304 -29.02 9.25 8.06
C ALA A 304 -30.35 9.62 8.76
N ILE A 305 -31.49 9.26 8.18
CA ILE A 305 -32.81 9.52 8.77
C ILE A 305 -32.96 8.82 10.13
N LYS A 306 -32.56 7.54 10.23
CA LYS A 306 -32.59 6.78 11.49
C LYS A 306 -31.73 7.45 12.57
N SER A 307 -30.50 7.86 12.22
CA SER A 307 -29.62 8.55 13.16
C SER A 307 -30.20 9.89 13.63
N TYR A 308 -30.86 10.64 12.73
CA TYR A 308 -31.48 11.91 13.06
C TYR A 308 -32.68 11.75 13.98
N ARG A 309 -33.52 10.71 13.78
CA ARG A 309 -34.63 10.37 14.67
C ARG A 309 -34.13 10.05 16.09
N GLN A 310 -33.10 9.22 16.21
CA GLN A 310 -32.50 8.91 17.52
C GLN A 310 -31.94 10.15 18.23
N ILE A 311 -31.25 11.04 17.50
CA ILE A 311 -30.75 12.29 18.06
C ILE A 311 -31.91 13.18 18.53
N LYS A 312 -33.00 13.23 17.76
CA LYS A 312 -34.18 14.02 18.10
C LYS A 312 -34.90 13.48 19.34
N GLU A 313 -35.10 12.17 19.43
CA GLU A 313 -35.67 11.49 20.60
C GLU A 313 -34.84 11.75 21.86
N LYS A 314 -33.51 11.61 21.77
CA LYS A 314 -32.61 11.93 22.88
C LYS A 314 -32.72 13.39 23.32
N LYS A 315 -32.87 14.32 22.38
CA LYS A 315 -33.07 15.75 22.71
C LYS A 315 -34.41 15.99 23.40
N ILE A 316 -35.47 15.31 22.99
CA ILE A 316 -36.80 15.40 23.63
C ILE A 316 -36.71 14.86 25.07
N GLN A 317 -36.17 13.65 25.26
CA GLN A 317 -35.99 13.05 26.58
C GLN A 317 -35.11 13.92 27.49
N ALA A 318 -34.03 14.50 26.97
CA ALA A 318 -33.17 15.40 27.75
C ALA A 318 -33.91 16.68 28.17
N ASN A 319 -34.79 17.21 27.31
CA ASN A 319 -35.61 18.38 27.64
C ASN A 319 -36.71 18.02 28.66
N GLU A 320 -37.34 16.86 28.55
CA GLU A 320 -38.31 16.35 29.53
C GLU A 320 -37.67 16.13 30.91
N ALA A 321 -36.50 15.50 30.96
CA ALA A 321 -35.75 15.32 32.20
C ALA A 321 -35.35 16.67 32.85
N LYS A 322 -35.02 17.68 32.04
CA LYS A 322 -34.76 19.04 32.53
C LYS A 322 -36.03 19.72 33.07
N ARG A 323 -37.20 19.46 32.47
CA ARG A 323 -38.48 19.99 32.97
C ARG A 323 -38.87 19.34 34.30
N LEU A 324 -38.74 18.02 34.42
CA LEU A 324 -39.04 17.30 35.66
C LEU A 324 -38.13 17.70 36.82
N LYS A 325 -36.85 18.02 36.57
CA LYS A 325 -35.93 18.52 37.61
C LYS A 325 -36.22 19.95 38.08
N LYS A 326 -37.06 20.70 37.37
CA LYS A 326 -37.37 22.10 37.69
C LYS A 326 -38.66 22.24 38.52
N VAL A 327 -39.44 21.17 38.63
CA VAL A 327 -40.63 21.06 39.49
C VAL A 327 -40.20 20.48 40.83
#